data_AF-A0A9D9DDS2-F1
#
_entry.id   AF-A0A9D9DDS2-F1
#
_cell.length_a   1.000
_cell.length_b   1.000
_cell.length_c   1.000
_cell.angle_alpha   90.00
_cell.angle_beta   90.00
_cell.angle_gamma   90.00
#
_symmetry.space_group_name_H-M   'P 1'
#
loop_
_entity.id
_entity.type
_entity.pdbx_description
1 polymer ?
#
loop_
_entity_poly.entity_id
_entity_poly.type
_entity_poly.pdbx_seq_one_letter_code
_entity_poly.pdbx_strand_id
1 'polypeptide(L)' 'FKCRHQNLRHILTKKTRKRKRALRKMTYVHSSNIRAIMRQLPYA' A
#
# COMPACT_ATOMS: atom_id res chain seq x y z
N PHE A 1 8.67 -4.55 5.67
CA PHE A 1 7.88 -3.31 5.43
C PHE A 1 6.48 -3.65 4.95
N LYS A 2 5.48 -3.57 5.82
CA LYS A 2 4.05 -3.68 5.45
C LYS A 2 3.52 -2.29 5.13
N CYS A 3 2.67 -2.16 4.12
CA CYS A 3 2.02 -0.91 3.72
C CYS A 3 0.55 -1.14 3.35
N ARG A 4 -0.26 -0.09 3.46
CA ARG A 4 -1.66 -0.11 3.00
C ARG A 4 -1.72 0.26 1.51
N HIS A 5 -2.70 -0.27 0.80
CA HIS A 5 -2.95 0.15 -0.57
C HIS A 5 -3.42 1.62 -0.63
N GLN A 6 -3.04 2.30 -1.71
CA GLN A 6 -3.57 3.60 -2.06
C GLN A 6 -5.00 3.52 -2.62
N ASN A 7 -5.65 4.67 -2.83
CA ASN A 7 -6.97 4.80 -3.46
C ASN A 7 -8.16 4.22 -2.67
N LEU A 8 -8.07 4.11 -1.34
CA LEU A 8 -9.17 3.70 -0.47
C LEU A 8 -9.87 4.86 0.27
N ARG A 9 -9.46 6.12 0.07
CA ARG A 9 -9.98 7.27 0.84
C ARG A 9 -11.14 8.02 0.17
N HIS A 10 -11.10 8.23 -1.15
CA HIS A 10 -12.14 8.98 -1.89
C HIS A 10 -12.45 8.36 -3.26
N ILE A 11 -13.58 8.77 -3.86
CA ILE A 11 -14.15 8.23 -5.12
C ILE A 11 -14.36 6.70 -5.01
N LEU A 12 -15.01 6.28 -3.92
CA LEU A 12 -15.30 4.86 -3.67
C LEU A 12 -16.59 4.39 -4.36
N THR A 13 -17.47 5.33 -4.69
CA THR A 13 -18.74 5.09 -5.37
C THR A 13 -18.52 4.60 -6.80
N LYS A 14 -17.51 5.13 -7.49
CA LYS A 14 -17.12 4.71 -8.86
C LYS A 14 -16.31 3.41 -8.92
N LYS A 15 -15.95 2.81 -7.77
CA LYS A 15 -15.13 1.59 -7.70
C LYS A 15 -16.00 0.38 -7.40
N THR A 16 -15.76 -0.72 -8.12
CA THR A 16 -16.46 -1.99 -7.89
C THR A 16 -16.21 -2.54 -6.48
N ARG A 17 -17.14 -3.34 -5.95
CA ARG A 17 -17.01 -4.00 -4.64
C ARG A 17 -15.75 -4.90 -4.57
N LYS A 18 -15.45 -5.64 -5.65
CA LYS A 18 -14.24 -6.48 -5.77
C LYS A 18 -12.97 -5.64 -5.63
N ARG A 19 -12.88 -4.51 -6.33
CA ARG A 19 -11.73 -3.60 -6.24
C ARG A 19 -11.56 -3.05 -4.83
N LYS A 20 -12.64 -2.56 -4.21
CA LYS A 20 -12.61 -2.07 -2.82
C LYS A 20 -12.14 -3.13 -1.82
N ARG A 21 -12.56 -4.40 -1.99
CA ARG A 21 -12.12 -5.52 -1.14
C ARG A 21 -10.62 -5.78 -1.24
N ALA A 22 -10.06 -5.76 -2.46
CA ALA A 22 -8.61 -5.93 -2.64
C ALA A 22 -7.80 -4.84 -1.93
N LEU A 23 -8.22 -3.58 -2.08
CA LEU A 23 -7.53 -2.42 -1.47
C LEU A 23 -7.57 -2.40 0.07
N ARG A 24 -8.48 -3.14 0.72
CA ARG A 24 -8.57 -3.22 2.19
C ARG A 24 -7.45 -4.05 2.81
N LYS A 25 -6.90 -5.02 2.07
CA LYS A 25 -5.83 -5.90 2.58
C LYS A 25 -4.52 -5.11 2.71
N MET A 26 -3.70 -5.44 3.69
CA MET A 26 -2.33 -4.93 3.74
C MET A 26 -1.46 -5.66 2.71
N THR A 27 -0.43 -4.98 2.24
CA THR A 27 0.57 -5.52 1.31
C THR A 27 1.96 -5.33 1.84
N TYR A 28 2.92 -5.98 1.20
CA TYR A 28 4.34 -5.71 1.41
C TYR A 28 4.86 -4.76 0.35
N VAL A 29 5.87 -3.98 0.73
CA VAL A 29 6.59 -3.14 -0.23
C VAL A 29 7.35 -4.03 -1.22
N HIS A 30 7.35 -3.63 -2.50
CA HIS A 30 8.09 -4.32 -3.54
C HIS A 30 9.60 -4.30 -3.28
N SER A 31 10.29 -5.37 -3.64
CA SER A 31 11.73 -5.58 -3.37
C SER A 31 12.61 -4.44 -3.87
N SER A 32 12.29 -3.87 -5.04
CA SER A 32 13.01 -2.73 -5.64
C SER A 32 13.09 -1.51 -4.71
N ASN A 33 12.08 -1.29 -3.87
CA ASN A 33 11.95 -0.08 -3.06
C ASN A 33 12.51 -0.26 -1.65
N ILE A 34 12.80 -1.50 -1.22
CA ILE A 34 13.26 -1.80 0.13
C ILE A 34 14.57 -1.09 0.44
N ARG A 35 15.56 -1.14 -0.48
CA ARG A 35 16.87 -0.50 -0.29
C ARG A 35 16.76 1.01 -0.07
N ALA A 36 15.87 1.67 -0.81
CA ALA A 36 15.63 3.09 -0.65
C ALA A 36 15.02 3.40 0.72
N ILE A 37 14.04 2.61 1.18
CA ILE A 37 13.39 2.80 2.47
C ILE A 37 14.37 2.60 3.64
N MET A 38 15.26 1.61 3.57
CA MET A 38 16.30 1.36 4.59
C MET A 38 17.26 2.51 4.78
N ARG A 39 17.60 3.23 3.71
CA ARG A 39 18.43 4.42 3.81
C ARG A 39 17.74 5.59 4.51
N GLN A 40 16.40 5.64 4.45
CA GLN A 40 15.61 6.71 5.06
C GLN A 40 15.22 6.42 6.51
N LEU A 41 15.30 5.15 6.92
CA LEU A 41 14.93 4.69 8.26
C LEU A 41 16.12 3.98 8.91
N PRO A 42 17.13 4.72 9.39
CA PRO A 42 18.40 4.14 9.87
C PRO A 42 18.28 3.27 11.12
N TYR A 43 17.16 3.35 11.84
CA TYR A 43 16.90 2.63 13.10
C TYR A 43 15.66 1.72 13.04
N ALA A 44 15.19 1.40 11.82
CA ALA A 44 13.98 0.61 11.60
C ALA A 44 14.20 -0.89 11.49
#